data_AF-A0A6I2R1U7-F1
#
_entry.id   AF-A0A6I2R1U7-F1
#
_cell.length_a   1.000
_cell.length_b   1.000
_cell.length_c   1.000
_cell.angle_alpha   90.00
_cell.angle_beta   90.00
_cell.angle_gamma   90.00
#
_symmetry.space_group_name_H-M   'P 1'
#
loop_
_entity.id
_entity.type
_entity.pdbx_description
1 polymer ?
#
loop_
_entity_poly.entity_id
_entity_poly.type
_entity_poly.pdbx_seq_one_letter_code
_entity_poly.pdbx_strand_id
1 'polypeptide(L)'
;MLSRDLQRVLKIRDYCLSIQDTMSRFGVSLEGFLSDSDYQQSIAFSVLQIGELTSGLSEEYRSATKEQIQWPHIRGLRNIIVHDYGKIQLDQVWQIITEDIPVLKTFCNEQLPPEYRQDG
;
A
#
# COMPACT_ATOMS: atom_id res chain seq x y z
N MET A 1 -17.89 12.15 11.34
CA MET A 1 -16.99 12.48 10.21
C MET A 1 -15.59 12.06 10.61
N LEU A 2 -14.88 11.30 9.78
CA LEU A 2 -13.52 10.83 10.10
C LEU A 2 -12.55 12.01 10.24
N SER A 3 -11.54 11.86 11.11
CA SER A 3 -10.42 12.81 11.17
C SER A 3 -9.65 12.83 9.84
N ARG A 4 -8.87 13.89 9.60
CA ARG A 4 -8.06 14.00 8.37
C ARG A 4 -7.08 12.84 8.20
N ASP A 5 -6.53 12.31 9.28
CA ASP A 5 -5.64 11.14 9.22
C ASP A 5 -6.44 9.88 8.95
N LEU A 6 -7.59 9.67 9.62
CA LEU A 6 -8.43 8.49 9.36
C LEU A 6 -9.01 8.48 7.93
N GLN A 7 -9.25 9.65 7.33
CA GLN A 7 -9.60 9.74 5.90
C GLN A 7 -8.45 9.29 4.99
N ARG A 8 -7.19 9.54 5.36
CA ARG A 8 -6.02 9.04 4.61
C ARG A 8 -5.84 7.55 4.83
N VAL A 9 -5.97 7.08 6.06
CA VAL A 9 -5.92 5.64 6.42
C VAL A 9 -6.97 4.85 5.64
N LEU A 10 -8.19 5.38 5.54
CA LEU A 10 -9.26 4.81 4.72
C LEU A 10 -8.81 4.63 3.27
N LYS A 11 -8.27 5.69 2.65
CA LYS A 11 -7.77 5.64 1.27
C LYS A 11 -6.58 4.71 1.09
N ILE A 12 -5.64 4.69 2.05
CA ILE A 12 -4.49 3.78 2.03
C ILE A 12 -4.99 2.34 1.97
N ARG A 13 -5.94 1.98 2.84
CA ARG A 13 -6.56 0.65 2.84
C ARG A 13 -7.24 0.36 1.49
N ASP A 14 -7.96 1.31 0.92
CA ASP A 14 -8.63 1.11 -0.38
C ASP A 14 -7.62 0.84 -1.51
N TYR A 15 -6.45 1.47 -1.48
CA TYR A 15 -5.35 1.13 -2.39
C TYR A 15 -4.72 -0.23 -2.10
N CYS A 16 -4.59 -0.63 -0.83
CA CYS A 16 -4.19 -1.99 -0.50
C CYS A 16 -5.16 -3.03 -1.06
N LEU A 17 -6.47 -2.77 -0.97
CA LEU A 17 -7.50 -3.62 -1.57
C LEU A 17 -7.41 -3.64 -3.10
N SER A 18 -7.19 -2.48 -3.71
CA SER A 18 -7.00 -2.37 -5.16
C SER A 18 -5.81 -3.20 -5.64
N ILE A 19 -4.71 -3.22 -4.89
CA ILE A 19 -3.56 -4.11 -5.13
C ILE A 19 -4.01 -5.57 -5.08
N GLN A 20 -4.73 -5.99 -4.04
CA GLN A 20 -5.21 -7.37 -3.90
C GLN A 20 -6.16 -7.79 -5.04
N ASP A 21 -7.07 -6.91 -5.44
CA ASP A 21 -7.99 -7.14 -6.56
C ASP A 21 -7.24 -7.28 -7.88
N THR A 22 -6.24 -6.42 -8.12
CA THR A 22 -5.36 -6.52 -9.29
C THR A 22 -4.61 -7.86 -9.27
N MET A 23 -4.04 -8.27 -8.13
CA MET A 23 -3.37 -9.56 -8.00
C MET A 23 -4.31 -10.74 -8.27
N SER A 24 -5.55 -10.68 -7.78
CA SER A 24 -6.57 -11.71 -8.04
C SER A 24 -6.94 -11.78 -9.53
N ARG A 25 -7.05 -10.62 -10.19
CA ARG A 25 -7.43 -10.52 -11.60
C ARG A 25 -6.35 -11.03 -12.56
N PHE A 26 -5.09 -10.63 -12.34
CA PHE A 26 -3.97 -10.99 -13.22
C PHE A 26 -3.30 -12.32 -12.83
N GLY A 27 -3.53 -12.79 -11.61
CA GLY A 27 -2.95 -14.01 -11.05
C GLY A 27 -1.79 -13.71 -10.11
N VAL A 28 -1.73 -14.48 -9.02
CA VAL A 28 -0.73 -14.31 -7.96
C VAL A 28 0.55 -15.07 -8.33
N SER A 29 1.32 -14.54 -9.28
CA SER A 29 2.64 -15.07 -9.65
C SER A 29 3.62 -13.97 -10.03
N LEU A 30 4.87 -14.10 -9.57
CA LEU A 30 5.94 -13.16 -9.93
C LEU A 30 6.17 -13.14 -11.44
N GLU A 31 6.15 -14.30 -12.11
CA GLU A 31 6.32 -14.37 -13.56
C GLU A 31 5.23 -13.61 -14.31
N GLY A 32 3.96 -13.82 -13.92
CA GLY A 32 2.82 -13.07 -14.47
C GLY A 32 3.00 -11.57 -14.29
N PHE A 33 3.38 -11.13 -13.09
CA PHE A 33 3.69 -9.73 -12.81
C PHE A 33 4.83 -9.18 -13.67
N LEU A 34 5.95 -9.89 -13.79
CA LEU A 34 7.11 -9.44 -14.58
C LEU A 34 6.84 -9.42 -16.10
N SER A 35 5.87 -10.21 -16.57
CA SER A 35 5.53 -10.34 -17.99
C SER A 35 4.47 -9.34 -18.49
N ASP A 36 3.75 -8.67 -17.59
CA ASP A 36 2.59 -7.83 -17.93
C ASP A 36 2.80 -6.37 -17.46
N SER A 37 2.91 -5.45 -18.43
CA SER A 37 3.13 -4.04 -18.14
C SER A 37 1.91 -3.34 -17.53
N ASP A 38 0.69 -3.78 -17.82
CA ASP A 38 -0.53 -3.19 -17.26
C ASP A 38 -0.70 -3.60 -15.80
N TYR A 39 -0.36 -4.86 -15.47
CA TYR A 39 -0.29 -5.33 -14.10
C TYR A 39 0.74 -4.50 -13.31
N GLN A 40 1.95 -4.36 -13.85
CA GLN A 40 3.00 -3.51 -13.29
C GLN A 40 2.51 -2.08 -13.05
N GLN A 41 1.93 -1.44 -14.07
CA GLN A 41 1.51 -0.04 -13.98
C GLN A 41 0.38 0.16 -12.96
N SER A 42 -0.55 -0.79 -12.86
CA SER A 42 -1.64 -0.77 -11.88
C SER A 42 -1.12 -0.86 -10.43
N ILE A 43 -0.18 -1.77 -10.20
CA ILE A 43 0.49 -1.92 -8.90
C ILE A 43 1.31 -0.66 -8.56
N ALA A 44 2.15 -0.21 -9.50
CA ALA A 44 3.00 0.97 -9.33
C ALA A 44 2.18 2.21 -8.94
N PHE A 45 1.06 2.44 -9.63
CA PHE A 45 0.16 3.54 -9.31
C PHE A 45 -0.38 3.44 -7.88
N SER A 46 -0.86 2.26 -7.48
CA SER A 46 -1.41 2.05 -6.14
C SER A 46 -0.34 2.26 -5.05
N VAL A 47 0.87 1.73 -5.26
CA VAL A 47 2.01 1.90 -4.34
C VAL A 47 2.42 3.38 -4.22
N LEU A 48 2.45 4.13 -5.33
CA LEU A 48 2.71 5.58 -5.32
C LEU A 48 1.67 6.33 -4.47
N GLN A 49 0.39 6.01 -4.64
CA GLN A 49 -0.68 6.68 -3.89
C GLN A 49 -0.59 6.37 -2.38
N ILE A 50 -0.24 5.14 -2.00
CA ILE A 50 0.00 4.76 -0.61
C ILE A 50 1.14 5.59 -0.01
N GLY A 51 2.26 5.72 -0.71
CA GLY A 51 3.40 6.53 -0.25
C GLY A 51 3.08 8.02 -0.10
N GLU A 52 2.30 8.58 -1.02
CA GLU A 52 1.83 9.98 -0.97
C GLU A 52 0.90 10.22 0.22
N LEU A 53 -0.12 9.36 0.40
CA LEU A 53 -1.06 9.46 1.51
C LEU A 53 -0.36 9.32 2.86
N THR A 54 0.62 8.42 2.95
CA THR A 54 1.45 8.21 4.14
C THR A 54 2.29 9.44 4.49
N SER A 55 2.84 10.12 3.48
CA SER A 55 3.58 11.37 3.69
C SER A 55 2.71 12.47 4.27
N GLY A 56 1.42 12.47 3.93
CA GLY A 56 0.43 13.42 4.42
C GLY A 56 -0.18 13.09 5.79
N LEU A 57 0.16 11.97 6.43
CA LEU A 57 -0.23 11.69 7.82
C LEU A 57 0.47 12.65 8.78
N SER A 58 -0.26 13.08 9.81
CA SER A 58 0.29 13.92 10.88
C SER A 58 1.45 13.24 11.62
N GLU A 59 2.34 14.05 12.19
CA GLU A 59 3.46 13.51 12.97
C GLU A 59 2.98 12.83 14.25
N GLU A 60 1.91 13.36 14.84
CA GLU A 60 1.24 12.79 16.00
C GLU A 60 0.71 11.39 15.71
N TYR A 61 0.02 11.21 14.58
CA TYR A 61 -0.50 9.90 14.18
C TYR A 61 0.63 8.90 13.93
N ARG A 62 1.67 9.31 13.18
CA ARG A 62 2.82 8.45 12.90
C ARG A 62 3.57 8.06 14.17
N SER A 63 3.77 9.01 15.08
CA SER A 63 4.44 8.77 16.36
C SER A 63 3.65 7.83 17.26
N ALA A 64 2.32 7.94 17.27
CA ALA A 64 1.44 7.08 18.07
C ALA A 64 1.34 5.65 17.54
N THR A 65 1.67 5.41 16.26
CA THR A 65 1.48 4.12 15.57
C THR A 65 2.78 3.50 15.06
N LYS A 66 3.94 4.08 15.43
CA LYS A 66 5.27 3.67 14.96
C LYS A 66 5.70 2.27 15.41
N GLU A 67 5.09 1.74 16.47
CA GLU A 67 5.39 0.39 16.97
C GLU A 67 4.73 -0.69 16.10
N GLN A 68 3.61 -0.35 15.46
CA GLN A 68 2.89 -1.25 14.56
C GLN A 68 3.36 -1.12 13.11
N ILE A 69 3.61 0.11 12.64
CA ILE A 69 3.98 0.39 11.24
C ILE A 69 5.25 1.23 11.16
N GLN A 70 6.21 0.75 10.37
CA GLN A 70 7.43 1.48 10.02
C GLN A 70 7.14 2.51 8.92
N TRP A 71 6.54 3.64 9.28
CA TRP A 71 6.17 4.70 8.33
C TRP A 71 7.30 5.19 7.42
N PRO A 72 8.57 5.32 7.87
CA PRO A 72 9.67 5.69 6.98
C PRO A 72 9.85 4.69 5.83
N HIS A 73 9.64 3.40 6.08
CA HIS A 73 9.70 2.36 5.06
C HIS A 73 8.58 2.53 4.03
N ILE A 74 7.33 2.69 4.49
CA ILE A 74 6.16 2.89 3.61
C ILE A 74 6.29 4.17 2.78
N ARG A 75 6.87 5.24 3.35
CA ARG A 75 7.14 6.48 2.61
C ARG A 75 8.20 6.28 1.52
N GLY A 76 9.18 5.41 1.76
CA GLY A 76 10.22 5.05 0.80
C GLY A 76 9.69 4.37 -0.45
N LEU A 77 8.47 3.78 -0.41
CA LEU A 77 7.85 3.10 -1.56
C LEU A 77 7.72 3.99 -2.80
N ARG A 78 7.44 5.28 -2.61
CA ARG A 78 7.38 6.23 -3.73
C ARG A 78 8.71 6.31 -4.48
N ASN A 79 9.83 6.27 -3.76
CA ASN A 79 11.15 6.40 -4.38
C ASN A 79 11.48 5.19 -5.24
N ILE A 80 11.08 3.98 -4.79
CA ILE A 80 11.24 2.73 -5.56
C ILE A 80 10.55 2.84 -6.92
N ILE A 81 9.34 3.41 -6.95
CA ILE A 81 8.57 3.52 -8.20
C ILE A 81 9.02 4.69 -9.08
N VAL A 82 9.40 5.85 -8.51
CA VAL A 82 9.71 7.05 -9.31
C VAL A 82 11.10 7.02 -9.95
N HIS A 83 12.10 6.47 -9.25
CA HIS A 83 13.49 6.60 -9.67
C HIS A 83 14.05 5.36 -10.37
N ASP A 84 13.56 4.16 -10.02
CA ASP A 84 14.26 2.92 -10.35
C ASP A 84 13.33 1.81 -10.89
N TYR A 85 12.22 2.15 -11.56
CA TYR A 85 11.23 1.17 -12.04
C TYR A 85 11.78 0.30 -13.21
N GLY A 86 12.60 -0.69 -12.86
CA GLY A 86 13.18 -1.71 -13.74
C GLY A 86 13.16 -3.10 -13.09
N LYS A 87 13.73 -4.11 -13.75
CA LYS A 87 13.58 -5.54 -13.36
C LYS A 87 13.91 -5.85 -11.90
N ILE A 88 15.07 -5.40 -11.40
CA ILE A 88 15.53 -5.69 -10.02
C ILE A 88 14.57 -5.09 -8.98
N GLN A 89 13.97 -3.94 -9.31
CA GLN A 89 13.03 -3.25 -8.43
C GLN A 89 11.62 -3.80 -8.55
N LEU A 90 11.26 -4.38 -9.69
CA LEU A 90 10.01 -5.12 -9.84
C LEU A 90 9.96 -6.33 -8.88
N ASP A 91 11.08 -7.04 -8.69
CA ASP A 91 11.16 -8.09 -7.68
C ASP A 91 10.92 -7.55 -6.25
N GLN A 92 11.48 -6.38 -5.94
CA GLN A 92 11.25 -5.70 -4.65
C GLN A 92 9.79 -5.25 -4.50
N VAL A 93 9.20 -4.66 -5.54
CA VAL A 93 7.79 -4.25 -5.56
C VAL A 93 6.90 -5.47 -5.34
N TRP A 94 7.23 -6.61 -5.97
CA TRP A 94 6.53 -7.87 -5.74
C TRP A 94 6.56 -8.28 -4.28
N GLN A 95 7.74 -8.30 -3.64
CA GLN A 95 7.87 -8.60 -2.21
C GLN A 95 7.00 -7.68 -1.35
N ILE A 96 7.05 -6.37 -1.60
CA ILE A 96 6.24 -5.37 -0.88
C ILE A 96 4.74 -5.69 -1.00
N ILE A 97 4.24 -5.95 -2.21
CA ILE A 97 2.80 -6.21 -2.38
C ILE A 97 2.35 -7.56 -1.82
N THR A 98 3.25 -8.54 -1.70
CA THR A 98 2.94 -9.84 -1.12
C THR A 98 3.11 -9.91 0.40
N GLU A 99 4.01 -9.10 0.98
CA GLU A 99 4.39 -9.18 2.40
C GLU A 99 3.92 -7.96 3.20
N ASP A 100 4.28 -6.74 2.77
CA ASP A 100 4.03 -5.52 3.53
C ASP A 100 2.59 -4.99 3.36
N ILE A 101 2.05 -5.04 2.13
CA ILE A 101 0.72 -4.50 1.82
C ILE A 101 -0.41 -5.21 2.61
N PRO A 102 -0.42 -6.55 2.78
CA PRO A 102 -1.40 -7.22 3.63
C PRO A 102 -1.34 -6.77 5.11
N VAL A 103 -0.14 -6.54 5.64
CA VAL A 103 0.05 -6.04 7.01
C VAL A 103 -0.48 -4.62 7.14
N LEU A 104 -0.12 -3.73 6.21
CA LEU A 104 -0.61 -2.36 6.18
C LEU A 104 -2.14 -2.31 6.06
N LYS A 105 -2.73 -3.14 5.20
CA LYS A 105 -4.19 -3.24 5.06
C LYS A 105 -4.85 -3.58 6.39
N THR A 106 -4.34 -4.61 7.08
CA THR A 106 -4.89 -5.10 8.34
C THR A 106 -4.84 -4.01 9.40
N PHE A 107 -3.67 -3.39 9.57
CA PHE A 107 -3.50 -2.24 10.44
C PHE A 107 -4.51 -1.12 10.11
N CYS A 108 -4.59 -0.69 8.85
CA CYS A 108 -5.52 0.37 8.47
C CYS A 108 -6.98 0.02 8.77
N ASN A 109 -7.39 -1.24 8.58
CA ASN A 109 -8.74 -1.69 8.92
C ASN A 109 -9.02 -1.58 10.43
N GLU A 110 -8.06 -1.97 11.27
CA GLU A 110 -8.19 -1.89 12.73
C GLU A 110 -8.29 -0.46 13.24
N GLN A 111 -7.59 0.50 12.61
CA GLN A 111 -7.63 1.91 12.98
C GLN A 111 -8.95 2.61 12.60
N LEU A 112 -9.74 2.02 11.69
CA LEU A 112 -10.99 2.60 11.24
C LEU A 112 -12.15 2.23 12.17
N PRO A 113 -13.18 3.08 12.28
CA PRO A 113 -14.41 2.73 13.00
C PRO A 113 -15.11 1.52 12.36
N PRO A 114 -15.84 0.70 13.15
CA PRO A 114 -16.45 -0.55 12.68
C PRO A 114 -17.29 -0.41 11.40
N GLU A 115 -18.05 0.67 11.25
CA GLU A 115 -18.89 0.92 10.08
C GLU A 115 -18.12 1.14 8.77
N TYR A 116 -16.81 1.38 8.87
CA TYR A 116 -15.91 1.47 7.73
C TYR A 116 -15.11 0.19 7.52
N ARG A 117 -15.06 -0.73 8.48
CA ARG A 117 -14.24 -1.94 8.37
C ARG A 117 -14.82 -2.85 7.30
N GLN A 118 -13.94 -3.47 6.53
CA GLN A 118 -14.35 -4.65 5.76
C GLN A 118 -14.20 -5.84 6.71
N ASP A 119 -15.33 -6.28 7.27
CA ASP A 119 -15.43 -7.59 7.88
C ASP A 119 -15.44 -8.59 6.71
N GLY A 120 -14.39 -9.41 6.63
CA GLY A 120 -14.32 -10.53 5.69
C GLY A 120 -15.27 -11.65 6.08
#